data_AF-A0A318UNV0-F1
#
_entry.id   AF-A0A318UNV0-F1
#
_cell.length_a   1.000
_cell.length_b   1.000
_cell.length_c   1.000
_cell.angle_alpha   90.00
_cell.angle_beta   90.00
_cell.angle_gamma   90.00
#
_symmetry.space_group_name_H-M   'P 1'
#
loop_
_entity.id
_entity.type
_entity.pdbx_description
1 polymer ?
#
loop_
_entity_poly.entity_id
_entity_poly.type
_entity_poly.pdbx_seq_one_letter_code
_entity_poly.pdbx_strand_id
1 'polypeptide(L)'
;MIKQIKPLLLLLFVVVSLNSMAQDDSTAYQLQRVKINTLLAQRSAKFGQYEQSLNARTGIFGFQTKNDIKNSNEILRQIALNDNNIFRELKVLMEYKDVQVQQVQNTALINNDRIQRYMLAIKKLQDKNQQLKQEAEKQQGQTRIWQYVTAFLVLLLLSAVYILWMKIKKIRR
;
A
#
# COMPACT_ATOMS: atom_id res chain seq x y z
N MET A 1 -0.18 -35.17 23.73
CA MET A 1 -0.96 -34.68 22.57
C MET A 1 -1.57 -33.29 22.74
N ILE A 2 -2.04 -32.89 23.93
CA ILE A 2 -2.77 -31.61 24.16
C ILE A 2 -1.96 -30.33 23.87
N LYS A 3 -0.61 -30.38 23.98
CA LYS A 3 0.27 -29.22 23.79
C LYS A 3 0.41 -28.77 22.32
N GLN A 4 0.17 -29.67 21.36
CA GLN A 4 0.24 -29.41 19.91
C GLN A 4 -1.09 -28.85 19.34
N ILE A 5 -2.20 -28.98 20.09
CA ILE A 5 -3.54 -28.55 19.64
C ILE A 5 -3.73 -27.03 19.82
N LYS A 6 -3.09 -26.44 20.85
CA LYS A 6 -3.16 -24.99 21.12
C LYS A 6 -2.65 -24.10 19.98
N PRO A 7 -1.48 -24.34 19.36
CA PRO A 7 -1.02 -23.53 18.23
C PRO A 7 -1.89 -23.70 16.98
N LEU A 8 -2.46 -24.90 16.77
CA LEU A 8 -3.38 -25.17 15.65
C LEU A 8 -4.69 -24.36 15.79
N LEU A 9 -5.24 -24.30 17.00
CA LEU A 9 -6.45 -23.53 17.30
C LEU A 9 -6.22 -22.02 17.14
N LEU A 10 -5.03 -21.54 17.50
CA LEU A 10 -4.64 -20.13 17.35
C LEU A 10 -4.42 -19.78 15.87
N LEU A 11 -3.83 -20.68 15.08
CA LEU A 11 -3.72 -20.53 13.63
C LEU A 11 -5.11 -20.49 12.97
N LEU A 12 -6.02 -21.37 13.39
CA LEU A 12 -7.39 -21.41 12.86
C LEU A 12 -8.15 -20.11 13.19
N PHE A 13 -7.97 -19.58 14.40
CA PHE A 13 -8.56 -18.30 14.81
C PHE A 13 -8.04 -17.14 13.96
N VAL A 14 -6.73 -17.08 13.71
CA VAL A 14 -6.12 -16.06 12.84
C VAL A 14 -6.65 -16.16 11.40
N VAL A 15 -6.79 -17.37 10.85
CA VAL A 15 -7.32 -17.57 9.49
C VAL A 15 -8.79 -17.12 9.39
N VAL A 16 -9.61 -17.39 10.40
CA VAL A 16 -11.01 -16.92 10.43
C VAL A 16 -11.09 -15.40 10.53
N SER A 17 -10.23 -14.76 11.33
CA SER A 17 -10.21 -13.29 11.48
C SER A 17 -9.74 -12.54 10.23
N LEU A 18 -8.88 -13.15 9.39
CA LEU A 18 -8.36 -12.52 8.18
C LEU A 18 -9.40 -12.40 7.05
N ASN A 19 -10.46 -13.21 7.06
CA ASN A 19 -11.50 -13.19 6.03
C ASN A 19 -12.48 -12.01 6.19
N SER A 20 -12.52 -11.36 7.35
CA SER A 20 -13.51 -10.30 7.66
C SER A 20 -13.07 -8.88 7.24
N MET A 21 -11.83 -8.70 6.75
CA MET A 21 -11.24 -7.37 6.54
C MET A 21 -11.21 -6.91 5.06
N ALA A 22 -11.74 -7.69 4.13
CA ALA A 22 -11.58 -7.46 2.68
C ALA A 22 -12.84 -6.97 1.94
N GLN A 23 -13.97 -6.75 2.63
CA GLN A 23 -15.29 -6.78 1.95
C GLN A 23 -16.17 -5.53 2.09
N ASP A 24 -15.72 -4.44 2.70
CA ASP A 24 -16.63 -3.32 2.97
C ASP A 24 -16.69 -2.27 1.84
N ASP A 25 -15.57 -1.90 1.22
CA ASP A 25 -15.59 -0.79 0.24
C ASP A 25 -16.11 -1.19 -1.16
N SER A 26 -15.90 -2.44 -1.57
CA SER A 26 -16.37 -2.93 -2.89
C SER A 26 -17.89 -3.14 -2.91
N THR A 27 -18.51 -3.49 -1.78
CA THR A 27 -19.93 -3.83 -1.73
C THR A 27 -20.83 -2.61 -1.88
N ALA A 28 -20.49 -1.50 -1.23
CA ALA A 28 -21.25 -0.24 -1.36
C ALA A 28 -21.22 0.32 -2.78
N TYR A 29 -20.05 0.33 -3.43
CA TYR A 29 -19.91 0.76 -4.83
C TYR A 29 -20.73 -0.10 -5.80
N GLN A 30 -20.68 -1.43 -5.66
CA GLN A 30 -21.47 -2.32 -6.52
C GLN A 30 -22.97 -2.17 -6.27
N LEU A 31 -23.40 -2.03 -5.01
CA LEU A 31 -24.80 -1.78 -4.67
C LEU A 31 -25.32 -0.50 -5.34
N GLN A 32 -24.51 0.56 -5.33
CA GLN A 32 -24.83 1.82 -5.98
C GLN A 32 -24.99 1.68 -7.50
N ARG A 33 -24.14 0.88 -8.16
CA ARG A 33 -24.27 0.59 -9.61
C ARG A 33 -25.53 -0.19 -9.93
N VAL A 34 -25.88 -1.19 -9.11
CA VAL A 34 -27.12 -1.94 -9.27
C VAL A 34 -28.31 -0.99 -9.15
N LYS A 35 -28.33 -0.10 -8.16
CA LYS A 35 -29.39 0.90 -7.99
C LYS A 35 -29.53 1.81 -9.22
N ILE A 36 -28.43 2.35 -9.75
CA ILE A 36 -28.46 3.15 -10.98
C ILE A 36 -29.04 2.35 -12.16
N ASN A 37 -28.60 1.10 -12.35
CA ASN A 37 -29.12 0.26 -13.43
C ASN A 37 -30.63 0.00 -13.29
N THR A 38 -31.13 -0.18 -12.06
CA THR A 38 -32.59 -0.32 -11.85
C THR A 38 -33.35 0.96 -12.24
N LEU A 39 -32.83 2.14 -11.89
CA LEU A 39 -33.43 3.43 -12.27
C LEU A 39 -33.41 3.64 -13.79
N LEU A 40 -32.30 3.27 -14.46
CA LEU A 40 -32.18 3.31 -15.92
C LEU A 40 -33.18 2.38 -16.61
N ALA A 41 -33.37 1.16 -16.08
CA ALA A 41 -34.38 0.24 -16.59
C ALA A 41 -35.80 0.81 -16.43
N GLN A 42 -36.11 1.40 -15.27
CA GLN A 42 -37.39 2.09 -15.04
C GLN A 42 -37.58 3.27 -16.00
N ARG A 43 -36.52 4.04 -16.29
CA ARG A 43 -36.56 5.15 -17.24
C ARG A 43 -36.86 4.64 -18.65
N SER A 44 -36.20 3.58 -19.08
CA SER A 44 -36.43 2.95 -20.38
C SER A 44 -37.87 2.46 -20.53
N ALA A 45 -38.42 1.79 -19.50
CA ALA A 45 -39.81 1.35 -19.50
C ALA A 45 -40.81 2.52 -19.59
N LYS A 46 -40.60 3.59 -18.80
CA LYS A 46 -41.43 4.81 -18.84
C LYS A 46 -41.34 5.52 -20.19
N PHE A 47 -40.16 5.56 -20.80
CA PHE A 47 -39.98 6.13 -22.13
C PHE A 47 -40.76 5.33 -23.19
N GLY A 48 -40.76 4.00 -23.11
CA GLY A 48 -41.60 3.16 -23.97
C GLY A 48 -43.10 3.46 -23.81
N GLN A 49 -43.57 3.67 -22.58
CA GLN A 49 -44.96 4.08 -22.31
C GLN A 49 -45.28 5.47 -22.85
N TYR A 50 -44.32 6.40 -22.77
CA TYR A 50 -44.46 7.74 -23.32
C TYR A 50 -44.64 7.70 -24.84
N GLU A 51 -43.79 6.95 -25.55
CA GLU A 51 -43.90 6.76 -27.01
C GLU A 51 -45.26 6.15 -27.41
N GLN A 52 -45.76 5.19 -26.64
CA GLN A 52 -47.12 4.65 -26.85
C GLN A 52 -48.20 5.71 -26.63
N SER A 53 -48.06 6.52 -25.58
CA SER A 53 -49.02 7.59 -25.26
C SER A 53 -49.07 8.71 -26.30
N LEU A 54 -47.96 9.00 -26.98
CA LEU A 54 -47.91 9.98 -28.07
C LEU A 54 -48.78 9.55 -29.26
N ASN A 55 -48.89 8.25 -29.50
CA ASN A 55 -49.67 7.69 -30.60
C ASN A 55 -51.15 7.46 -30.24
N ALA A 56 -51.54 7.64 -28.98
CA ALA A 56 -52.93 7.51 -28.55
C ALA A 56 -53.78 8.65 -29.12
N ARG A 57 -54.83 8.31 -29.87
CA ARG A 57 -55.79 9.27 -30.45
C ARG A 57 -57.20 8.77 -30.20
N THR A 58 -57.73 9.03 -29.00
CA THR A 58 -59.05 8.50 -28.61
C THR A 58 -60.21 9.45 -28.95
N GLY A 59 -59.94 10.54 -29.66
CA GLY A 59 -60.97 11.50 -30.08
C GLY A 59 -61.85 10.95 -31.20
N ILE A 60 -63.09 11.44 -31.27
CA ILE A 60 -64.16 10.98 -32.19
C ILE A 60 -63.76 11.07 -33.68
N PHE A 61 -62.74 11.86 -34.02
CA PHE A 61 -62.22 12.02 -35.40
C PHE A 61 -60.74 11.64 -35.55
N GLY A 62 -60.22 10.80 -34.65
CA GLY A 62 -58.80 10.44 -34.65
C GLY A 62 -57.88 11.61 -34.26
N PHE A 63 -58.42 12.59 -33.52
CA PHE A 63 -57.64 13.66 -32.88
C PHE A 63 -57.23 13.25 -31.47
N GLN A 64 -56.11 13.80 -30.98
CA GLN A 64 -55.73 13.67 -29.58
C GLN A 64 -56.71 14.42 -28.69
N THR A 65 -57.14 13.77 -27.62
CA THR A 65 -57.98 14.42 -26.60
C THR A 65 -57.12 15.11 -25.54
N LYS A 66 -57.73 16.01 -24.76
CA LYS A 66 -57.07 16.61 -23.59
C LYS A 66 -56.59 15.55 -22.59
N ASN A 67 -57.28 14.43 -22.48
CA ASN A 67 -56.90 13.34 -21.59
C ASN A 67 -55.65 12.60 -22.10
N ASP A 68 -55.56 12.38 -23.42
CA ASP A 68 -54.37 11.77 -24.05
C ASP A 68 -53.12 12.63 -23.81
N ILE A 69 -53.25 13.95 -23.99
CA ILE A 69 -52.16 14.92 -23.75
C ILE A 69 -51.78 14.98 -22.27
N LYS A 70 -52.76 14.94 -21.35
CA LYS A 70 -52.46 14.91 -19.91
C LYS A 70 -51.71 13.65 -19.51
N ASN A 71 -52.08 12.51 -20.06
CA ASN A 71 -51.43 11.23 -19.78
C ASN A 71 -49.97 11.23 -20.24
N SER A 72 -49.70 11.66 -21.48
CA SER A 72 -48.33 11.74 -21.98
C SER A 72 -47.46 12.73 -21.19
N ASN A 73 -48.04 13.86 -20.77
CA ASN A 73 -47.34 14.84 -19.93
C ASN A 73 -47.04 14.32 -18.52
N GLU A 74 -47.96 13.55 -17.92
CA GLU A 74 -47.70 12.87 -16.64
C GLU A 74 -46.58 11.85 -16.77
N ILE A 75 -46.54 11.06 -17.85
CA ILE A 75 -45.43 10.12 -18.10
C ILE A 75 -44.10 10.87 -18.27
N LEU A 76 -44.07 12.00 -18.98
CA LEU A 76 -42.89 12.87 -19.08
C LEU A 76 -42.44 13.38 -17.71
N ARG A 77 -43.37 13.83 -16.87
CA ARG A 77 -43.06 14.25 -15.49
C ARG A 77 -42.41 13.12 -14.71
N GLN A 78 -42.94 11.90 -14.85
CA GLN A 78 -42.42 10.70 -14.20
C GLN A 78 -41.03 10.28 -14.73
N ILE A 79 -40.71 10.55 -16.00
CA ILE A 79 -39.38 10.38 -16.57
C ILE A 79 -38.41 11.41 -15.98
N ALA A 80 -38.78 12.70 -15.96
CA ALA A 80 -37.95 13.76 -15.40
C ALA A 80 -37.63 13.55 -13.91
N LEU A 81 -38.60 13.06 -13.12
CA LEU A 81 -38.36 12.69 -11.72
C LEU A 81 -37.39 11.51 -11.58
N ASN A 82 -37.47 10.53 -12.49
CA ASN A 82 -36.51 9.41 -12.51
C ASN A 82 -35.11 9.92 -12.88
N ASP A 83 -34.99 10.79 -13.89
CA ASP A 83 -33.73 11.38 -14.32
C ASP A 83 -33.05 12.14 -13.18
N ASN A 84 -33.81 12.90 -12.38
CA ASN A 84 -33.28 13.54 -11.17
C ASN A 84 -32.75 12.54 -10.14
N ASN A 85 -33.40 11.40 -9.97
CA ASN A 85 -32.91 10.34 -9.10
C ASN A 85 -31.64 9.71 -9.66
N ILE A 86 -31.60 9.41 -10.96
CA ILE A 86 -30.40 8.89 -11.64
C ILE A 86 -29.21 9.84 -11.43
N PHE A 87 -29.41 11.16 -11.63
CA PHE A 87 -28.34 12.14 -11.41
C PHE A 87 -27.84 12.18 -9.98
N ARG A 88 -28.74 12.08 -8.99
CA ARG A 88 -28.35 12.02 -7.58
C ARG A 88 -27.49 10.80 -7.31
N GLU A 89 -27.92 9.62 -7.76
CA GLU A 89 -27.19 8.37 -7.54
C GLU A 89 -25.86 8.32 -8.29
N LEU A 90 -25.77 8.91 -9.49
CA LEU A 90 -24.52 9.06 -10.24
C LEU A 90 -23.53 9.97 -9.52
N LYS A 91 -23.99 11.07 -8.92
CA LYS A 91 -23.12 11.96 -8.14
C LYS A 91 -22.49 11.23 -6.96
N VAL A 92 -23.29 10.44 -6.23
CA VAL A 92 -22.80 9.59 -5.14
C VAL A 92 -21.78 8.57 -5.66
N LEU A 93 -22.03 7.95 -6.82
CA LEU A 93 -21.07 7.02 -7.43
C LEU A 93 -19.73 7.69 -7.80
N MET A 94 -19.77 8.94 -8.29
CA MET A 94 -18.55 9.71 -8.59
C MET A 94 -17.77 10.04 -7.32
N GLU A 95 -18.45 10.44 -6.24
CA GLU A 95 -17.81 10.73 -4.96
C GLU A 95 -17.06 9.52 -4.40
N TYR A 96 -17.65 8.31 -4.47
CA TYR A 96 -16.96 7.08 -4.10
C TYR A 96 -15.70 6.81 -4.94
N LYS A 97 -15.74 7.14 -6.24
CA LYS A 97 -14.58 6.99 -7.12
C LYS A 97 -13.50 8.01 -6.79
N ASP A 98 -13.86 9.25 -6.49
CA ASP A 98 -12.91 10.30 -6.14
C ASP A 98 -12.19 9.98 -4.83
N VAL A 99 -12.91 9.47 -3.81
CA VAL A 99 -12.32 8.99 -2.56
C VAL A 99 -11.32 7.86 -2.83
N GLN A 100 -11.66 6.88 -3.67
CA GLN A 100 -10.73 5.80 -4.03
C GLN A 100 -9.48 6.32 -4.74
N VAL A 101 -9.64 7.26 -5.68
CA VAL A 101 -8.51 7.87 -6.40
C VAL A 101 -7.60 8.63 -5.45
N GLN A 102 -8.16 9.44 -4.55
CA GLN A 102 -7.39 10.15 -3.53
C GLN A 102 -6.64 9.20 -2.60
N GLN A 103 -7.27 8.11 -2.18
CA GLN A 103 -6.64 7.10 -1.33
C GLN A 103 -5.44 6.44 -2.01
N VAL A 104 -5.56 6.09 -3.30
CA VAL A 104 -4.45 5.51 -4.08
C VAL A 104 -3.31 6.53 -4.23
N GLN A 105 -3.62 7.78 -4.57
CA GLN A 105 -2.61 8.84 -4.70
C GLN A 105 -1.87 9.09 -3.37
N ASN A 106 -2.61 9.23 -2.26
CA ASN A 106 -2.03 9.43 -0.94
C ASN A 106 -1.16 8.24 -0.51
N THR A 107 -1.62 7.01 -0.77
CA THR A 107 -0.85 5.80 -0.47
C THR A 107 0.46 5.77 -1.28
N ALA A 108 0.43 6.12 -2.56
CA ALA A 108 1.62 6.21 -3.40
C ALA A 108 2.61 7.26 -2.88
N LEU A 109 2.12 8.45 -2.50
CA LEU A 109 2.95 9.52 -1.92
C LEU A 109 3.61 9.07 -0.60
N ILE A 110 2.84 8.48 0.31
CA ILE A 110 3.35 7.96 1.59
C ILE A 110 4.39 6.87 1.36
N ASN A 111 4.14 5.95 0.43
CA ASN A 111 5.10 4.89 0.12
C ASN A 111 6.38 5.44 -0.48
N ASN A 112 6.29 6.44 -1.36
CA ASN A 112 7.46 7.10 -1.91
C ASN A 112 8.29 7.81 -0.82
N ASP A 113 7.64 8.55 0.09
CA ASP A 113 8.31 9.17 1.25
C ASP A 113 9.02 8.12 2.12
N ARG A 114 8.34 6.99 2.41
CA ARG A 114 8.95 5.86 3.14
C ARG A 114 10.16 5.30 2.42
N ILE A 115 10.08 5.07 1.11
CA ILE A 115 11.19 4.57 0.29
C ILE A 115 12.38 5.55 0.35
N GLN A 116 12.13 6.86 0.21
CA GLN A 116 13.18 7.88 0.32
C GLN A 116 13.85 7.84 1.70
N ARG A 117 13.06 7.76 2.79
CA ARG A 117 13.61 7.65 4.16
C ARG A 117 14.42 6.37 4.36
N TYR A 118 13.95 5.23 3.84
CA TYR A 118 14.71 3.98 3.91
C TYR A 118 16.01 4.06 3.12
N MET A 119 15.99 4.66 1.93
CA MET A 119 17.20 4.88 1.14
C MET A 119 18.23 5.72 1.90
N LEU A 120 17.80 6.81 2.55
CA LEU A 120 18.67 7.63 3.40
C LEU A 120 19.23 6.85 4.59
N ALA A 121 18.40 6.05 5.26
CA ALA A 121 18.84 5.22 6.39
C ALA A 121 19.86 4.16 5.94
N ILE A 122 19.61 3.49 4.82
CA ILE A 122 20.53 2.51 4.22
C ILE A 122 21.85 3.20 3.88
N LYS A 123 21.83 4.37 3.24
CA LYS A 123 23.05 5.11 2.92
C LYS A 123 23.85 5.47 4.18
N LYS A 124 23.17 5.95 5.23
CA LYS A 124 23.82 6.25 6.52
C LYS A 124 24.45 5.00 7.15
N LEU A 125 23.80 3.83 7.04
CA LEU A 125 24.34 2.56 7.50
C LEU A 125 25.55 2.11 6.67
N GLN A 126 25.51 2.30 5.36
CA GLN A 126 26.64 2.01 4.46
C GLN A 126 27.84 2.89 4.78
N ASP A 127 27.64 4.21 4.94
CA ASP A 127 28.69 5.15 5.31
C ASP A 127 29.33 4.77 6.65
N LYS A 128 28.50 4.41 7.65
CA LYS A 128 28.98 3.93 8.95
C LYS A 128 29.75 2.61 8.84
N ASN A 129 29.29 1.67 8.03
CA ASN A 129 29.99 0.41 7.80
C ASN A 129 31.37 0.66 7.16
N GLN A 130 31.45 1.56 6.18
CA GLN A 130 32.70 1.94 5.55
C GLN A 130 33.66 2.63 6.53
N GLN A 131 33.16 3.54 7.37
CA GLN A 131 33.95 4.15 8.44
C GLN A 131 34.53 3.10 9.40
N LEU A 132 33.69 2.18 9.89
CA LEU A 132 34.12 1.11 10.79
C LEU A 132 35.16 0.18 10.15
N LYS A 133 35.02 -0.14 8.86
CA LYS A 133 36.03 -0.92 8.12
C LYS A 133 37.37 -0.18 8.06
N GLN A 134 37.36 1.10 7.73
CA GLN A 134 38.58 1.91 7.69
C GLN A 134 39.24 2.04 9.07
N GLU A 135 38.44 2.20 10.13
CA GLU A 135 38.93 2.21 11.51
C GLU A 135 39.56 0.87 11.90
N ALA A 136 38.91 -0.24 11.57
CA ALA A 136 39.44 -1.58 11.80
C ALA A 136 40.75 -1.84 11.04
N GLU A 137 40.85 -1.42 9.78
CA GLU A 137 42.07 -1.53 8.97
C GLU A 137 43.22 -0.70 9.56
N LYS A 138 42.95 0.54 9.98
CA LYS A 138 43.94 1.40 10.65
C LYS A 138 44.42 0.77 11.96
N GLN A 139 43.49 0.25 12.76
CA GLN A 139 43.81 -0.38 14.03
C GLN A 139 44.65 -1.64 13.82
N GLN A 140 44.28 -2.50 12.87
CA GLN A 140 45.06 -3.69 12.49
C GLN A 140 46.47 -3.32 12.05
N GLY A 141 46.63 -2.32 11.18
CA GLY A 141 47.92 -1.81 10.73
C GLY A 141 48.78 -1.31 11.90
N GLN A 142 48.19 -0.58 12.83
CA GLN A 142 48.88 -0.10 14.02
C GLN A 142 49.33 -1.25 14.95
N THR A 143 48.45 -2.22 15.24
CA THR A 143 48.85 -3.41 16.01
C THR A 143 49.98 -4.19 15.35
N ARG A 144 49.97 -4.30 14.02
CA ARG A 144 51.01 -5.01 13.27
C ARG A 144 52.37 -4.32 13.41
N ILE A 145 52.41 -2.99 13.36
CA ILE A 145 53.63 -2.20 13.61
C ILE A 145 54.14 -2.43 15.03
N TRP A 146 53.25 -2.33 16.04
CA TRP A 146 53.62 -2.58 17.44
C TRP A 146 54.15 -4.00 17.65
N GLN A 147 53.54 -5.01 17.03
CA GLN A 147 54.03 -6.39 17.08
C GLN A 147 55.46 -6.53 16.52
N TYR A 148 55.77 -5.90 15.38
CA TYR A 148 57.12 -5.91 14.83
C TYR A 148 58.13 -5.17 15.72
N VAL A 149 57.74 -4.03 16.29
CA VAL A 149 58.59 -3.26 17.22
C VAL A 149 58.89 -4.09 18.48
N THR A 150 57.88 -4.73 19.07
CA THR A 150 58.07 -5.60 20.23
C THR A 150 58.98 -6.79 19.91
N ALA A 151 58.79 -7.45 18.76
CA ALA A 151 59.63 -8.56 18.33
C ALA A 151 61.10 -8.12 18.14
N PHE A 152 61.34 -6.95 17.55
CA PHE A 152 62.68 -6.38 17.38
C PHE A 152 63.36 -6.08 18.73
N LEU A 153 62.62 -5.50 19.68
CA LEU A 153 63.11 -5.23 21.04
C LEU A 153 63.52 -6.51 21.78
N VAL A 154 62.71 -7.57 21.67
CA VAL A 154 63.04 -8.87 22.28
C VAL A 154 64.31 -9.46 21.67
N LEU A 155 64.49 -9.39 20.35
CA LEU A 155 65.72 -9.82 19.69
C LEU A 155 66.95 -9.04 20.16
N LEU A 156 66.82 -7.71 20.32
CA LEU A 156 67.89 -6.87 20.86
C LEU A 156 68.27 -7.27 22.28
N LEU A 157 67.29 -7.52 23.16
CA LEU A 157 67.57 -7.99 24.52
C LEU A 157 68.25 -9.36 24.53
N LEU A 158 67.78 -10.31 23.72
CA LEU A 158 68.39 -11.64 23.61
C LEU A 158 69.85 -11.57 23.12
N SER A 159 70.12 -10.74 22.10
CA SER A 159 71.48 -10.54 21.60
C SER A 159 72.39 -9.87 22.64
N ALA A 160 71.89 -8.87 23.38
CA ALA A 160 72.64 -8.23 24.46
C ALA A 160 72.97 -9.21 25.60
N VAL A 161 72.01 -10.03 26.02
CA VAL A 161 72.20 -11.09 27.03
C VAL A 161 73.23 -12.11 26.55
N TYR A 162 73.13 -12.55 25.28
CA TYR A 162 74.08 -13.49 24.69
C TYR A 162 75.53 -12.94 24.69
N ILE A 163 75.71 -11.67 24.33
CA ILE A 163 77.02 -11.01 24.33
C ILE A 163 77.57 -10.88 25.77
N LEU A 164 76.74 -10.48 26.73
CA LEU A 164 77.14 -10.40 28.15
C LEU A 164 77.53 -11.77 28.70
N TRP A 165 76.77 -12.82 28.37
CA TRP A 165 77.07 -14.18 28.78
C TRP A 165 78.39 -14.69 28.18
N MET A 166 78.66 -14.39 26.91
CA MET A 166 79.96 -14.68 26.29
C MET A 166 81.12 -13.91 26.94
N LYS A 167 80.93 -12.62 27.30
CA LYS A 167 81.96 -11.82 27.98
C LYS A 167 82.26 -12.36 29.38
N ILE A 168 81.24 -12.71 30.17
CA ILE A 168 81.43 -13.29 31.52
C ILE A 168 82.16 -14.63 31.43
N LYS A 169 81.81 -15.48 30.46
CA LYS A 169 82.50 -16.77 30.23
C LYS A 169 83.97 -16.58 29.85
N LYS A 170 84.31 -15.49 29.18
CA LYS A 170 85.70 -15.15 28.80
C LYS A 170 86.53 -14.60 29.97
N ILE A 171 85.91 -13.91 30.94
CA ILE A 171 86.57 -13.36 32.14
C ILE A 171 86.79 -14.44 33.22
N ARG A 172 85.97 -15.50 33.24
CA ARG A 172 86.05 -16.61 34.21
C ARG A 172 86.95 -17.77 33.72
N ARG A 173 87.80 -17.54 32.73
CA ARG A 173 88.86 -18.44 32.23
C ARG A 173 90.20 -17.74 32.43
#